data_AF-A0A1Q6G1B0-F1
#
_entry.id   AF-A0A1Q6G1B0-F1
#
_cell.length_a   1.000
_cell.length_b   1.000
_cell.length_c   1.000
_cell.angle_alpha   90.00
_cell.angle_beta   90.00
_cell.angle_gamma   90.00
#
_symmetry.space_group_name_H-M   'P 1'
#
loop_
_entity.id
_entity.type
_entity.pdbx_description
1 polymer ?
#
loop_
_entity_poly.entity_id
_entity_poly.type
_entity_poly.pdbx_seq_one_letter_code
_entity_poly.pdbx_strand_id
1 'polypeptide(L)'
;MRDRYKKNKYYPEIAEIIGRNFLKLHALCFRENTGYFDSRNYEDIFQDTVIYVIQDTMSLTCKTDSDLIQHFLYRYRMIEYQAIQDAKQIKTIPYADYLQTQKEPAEE
;
A
#
# COMPACT_ATOMS: atom_id res chain seq x y z
N MET A 1 0.14 6.42 9.29
CA MET A 1 -0.38 5.36 8.39
C MET A 1 -1.69 5.88 7.80
N ARG A 2 -1.80 6.06 6.48
CA ARG A 2 -3.07 6.53 5.86
C ARG A 2 -4.17 5.49 6.12
N ASP A 3 -5.36 5.96 6.48
CA ASP A 3 -6.53 5.10 6.69
C ASP A 3 -7.09 4.68 5.32
N ARG A 4 -6.55 3.61 4.75
CA ARG A 4 -6.85 3.17 3.36
C ARG A 4 -8.05 2.23 3.29
N TYR A 5 -8.59 1.79 4.43
CA TYR A 5 -9.51 0.65 4.50
C TYR A 5 -10.86 1.01 5.10
N LYS A 6 -11.93 0.51 4.49
CA LYS A 6 -13.30 0.61 5.03
C LYS A 6 -13.57 -0.63 5.87
N LYS A 7 -13.78 -0.46 7.18
CA LYS A 7 -13.88 -1.59 8.14
C LYS A 7 -14.92 -2.67 7.79
N ASN A 8 -16.02 -2.32 7.10
CA ASN A 8 -17.17 -3.23 6.96
C ASN A 8 -17.64 -3.48 5.50
N LYS A 9 -16.91 -3.00 4.48
CA LYS A 9 -17.37 -3.14 3.09
C LYS A 9 -16.30 -3.80 2.23
N TYR A 10 -16.62 -4.98 1.72
CA TYR A 10 -15.83 -5.68 0.70
C TYR A 10 -16.74 -6.37 -0.32
N TYR A 11 -16.19 -6.74 -1.45
CA TYR A 11 -16.89 -7.38 -2.57
C TYR A 11 -16.43 -8.83 -2.70
N PRO A 12 -17.25 -9.82 -2.29
CA PRO A 12 -16.85 -11.24 -2.27
C PRO A 12 -16.45 -11.77 -3.64
N GLU A 13 -17.16 -11.37 -4.70
CA GLU A 13 -16.83 -11.72 -6.08
C GLU A 13 -15.41 -11.28 -6.46
N ILE A 14 -15.00 -10.06 -6.10
CA ILE A 14 -13.64 -9.57 -6.36
C ILE A 14 -12.61 -10.38 -5.57
N ALA A 15 -12.92 -10.72 -4.32
CA ALA A 15 -12.06 -11.57 -3.50
C ALA A 15 -11.88 -12.97 -4.10
N GLU A 16 -12.94 -13.55 -4.67
CA GLU A 16 -12.89 -14.84 -5.36
C GLU A 16 -12.02 -14.78 -6.62
N ILE A 17 -12.14 -13.72 -7.43
CA ILE A 17 -11.32 -13.53 -8.63
C ILE A 17 -9.83 -13.34 -8.27
N ILE A 18 -9.55 -12.62 -7.18
CA ILE A 18 -8.18 -12.50 -6.66
C ILE A 18 -7.67 -13.87 -6.18
N GLY A 19 -8.48 -14.62 -5.43
CA GLY A 19 -8.12 -15.94 -4.90
C GLY A 19 -7.75 -16.92 -6.00
N ARG A 20 -8.58 -17.03 -7.05
CA ARG A 20 -8.29 -17.93 -8.19
C ARG A 20 -7.06 -17.51 -9.01
N ASN A 21 -6.69 -16.23 -8.98
CA ASN A 21 -5.51 -15.70 -9.67
C ASN A 21 -4.32 -15.45 -8.74
N PHE A 22 -4.38 -15.89 -7.48
CA PHE A 22 -3.43 -15.49 -6.43
C PHE A 22 -1.98 -15.72 -6.84
N LEU A 23 -1.64 -16.94 -7.28
CA LEU A 23 -0.27 -17.29 -7.68
C LEU A 23 0.23 -16.43 -8.86
N LYS A 24 -0.65 -16.14 -9.81
CA LYS A 24 -0.33 -15.29 -10.97
C LYS A 24 -0.11 -13.84 -10.54
N LEU A 25 -0.97 -13.30 -9.68
CA LEU A 25 -0.83 -11.96 -9.12
C LEU A 25 0.46 -11.85 -8.30
N HIS A 26 0.75 -12.83 -7.46
CA HIS A 26 1.96 -12.89 -6.64
C HIS A 26 3.22 -12.87 -7.51
N ALA A 27 3.27 -13.74 -8.53
CA ALA A 27 4.38 -13.79 -9.47
C ALA A 27 4.58 -12.48 -10.27
N LEU A 28 3.48 -11.82 -10.67
CA LEU A 28 3.53 -10.56 -11.44
C LEU A 28 3.90 -9.34 -10.58
N CYS A 29 3.56 -9.38 -9.28
CA CYS A 29 3.89 -8.31 -8.33
C CYS A 29 5.31 -8.47 -7.77
N PHE A 30 5.85 -9.68 -7.73
CA PHE A 30 7.22 -9.92 -7.29
C PHE A 30 8.24 -9.23 -8.22
N ARG A 31 9.26 -8.61 -7.61
CA ARG A 31 10.40 -8.01 -8.31
C ARG A 31 11.69 -8.34 -7.58
N GLU A 32 12.72 -8.70 -8.32
CA GLU A 32 14.07 -8.98 -7.76
C GLU A 32 14.70 -7.74 -7.12
N ASN A 33 14.46 -6.55 -7.70
CA ASN A 33 14.87 -5.28 -7.12
C ASN A 33 13.71 -4.64 -6.36
N THR A 34 13.86 -4.54 -5.04
CA THR A 34 12.88 -3.91 -4.16
C THR A 34 13.19 -2.43 -3.96
N GLY A 35 12.14 -1.61 -3.90
CA GLY A 35 12.26 -0.22 -3.46
C GLY A 35 12.59 -0.14 -1.97
N TYR A 36 13.09 1.02 -1.51
CA TYR A 36 13.24 1.27 -0.08
C TYR A 36 11.87 1.62 0.52
N PHE A 37 11.23 0.66 1.18
CA PHE A 37 9.91 0.81 1.82
C PHE A 37 9.98 0.90 3.35
N ASP A 38 11.18 1.21 3.89
CA ASP A 38 11.46 1.18 5.32
C ASP A 38 11.26 -0.21 5.94
N SER A 39 10.40 -0.36 6.95
CA SER A 39 10.09 -1.66 7.57
C SER A 39 9.14 -2.55 6.77
N ARG A 40 8.56 -2.03 5.67
CA ARG A 40 7.63 -2.79 4.82
C ARG A 40 8.37 -3.62 3.78
N ASN A 41 7.85 -4.80 3.48
CA ASN A 41 8.32 -5.64 2.39
C ASN A 41 7.30 -5.69 1.23
N TYR A 42 7.63 -6.41 0.17
CA TYR A 42 6.75 -6.55 -1.00
C TYR A 42 5.45 -7.30 -0.68
N GLU A 43 5.47 -8.21 0.29
CA GLU A 43 4.32 -9.00 0.73
C GLU A 43 3.33 -8.11 1.49
N ASP A 44 3.82 -7.18 2.31
CA ASP A 44 2.99 -6.17 2.98
C ASP A 44 2.27 -5.29 1.96
N ILE A 45 2.97 -4.86 0.90
CA ILE A 45 2.40 -4.06 -0.19
C ILE A 45 1.37 -4.90 -0.96
N PHE A 46 1.65 -6.19 -1.19
CA PHE A 46 0.74 -7.10 -1.86
C PHE A 46 -0.55 -7.28 -1.07
N GLN A 47 -0.46 -7.56 0.23
CA GLN A 47 -1.62 -7.69 1.11
C GLN A 47 -2.41 -6.39 1.24
N ASP A 48 -1.74 -5.25 1.39
CA ASP A 48 -2.38 -3.93 1.36
C ASP A 48 -3.16 -3.72 0.05
N THR A 49 -2.61 -4.18 -1.08
CA THR A 49 -3.28 -4.13 -2.38
C THR A 49 -4.50 -5.04 -2.45
N VAL A 50 -4.40 -6.27 -1.94
CA VAL A 50 -5.55 -7.19 -1.86
C VAL A 50 -6.69 -6.53 -1.09
N ILE A 51 -6.41 -6.03 0.12
CA ILE A 51 -7.42 -5.39 0.97
C ILE A 51 -7.99 -4.14 0.27
N TYR A 52 -7.15 -3.35 -0.40
CA TYR A 52 -7.63 -2.19 -1.14
C TYR A 52 -8.59 -2.58 -2.29
N VAL A 53 -8.19 -3.54 -3.13
CA VAL A 53 -8.91 -3.90 -4.35
C VAL A 53 -10.24 -4.58 -4.03
N ILE A 54 -10.33 -5.43 -3.00
CA ILE A 54 -11.60 -6.07 -2.60
C ILE A 54 -12.62 -5.06 -2.05
N GLN A 55 -12.20 -3.86 -1.68
CA GLN A 55 -13.08 -2.80 -1.16
C GLN A 55 -13.30 -1.67 -2.18
N ASP A 56 -12.58 -1.69 -3.31
CA ASP A 56 -12.61 -0.64 -4.33
C ASP A 56 -13.82 -0.81 -5.25
N THR A 57 -14.67 0.22 -5.33
CA THR A 57 -15.82 0.26 -6.23
C THR A 57 -15.42 0.16 -7.69
N MET A 58 -14.21 0.62 -8.06
CA MET A 58 -13.72 0.52 -9.43
C MET A 58 -13.44 -0.93 -9.84
N SER A 59 -13.15 -1.82 -8.88
CA SER A 59 -12.97 -3.25 -9.15
C SER A 59 -14.24 -3.89 -9.71
N LEU A 60 -15.43 -3.38 -9.35
CA LEU A 60 -16.72 -3.85 -9.88
C LEU A 60 -16.91 -3.55 -11.38
N THR A 61 -16.11 -2.65 -11.94
CA THR A 61 -16.16 -2.34 -13.38
C THR A 61 -15.37 -3.34 -14.23
N CYS A 62 -14.54 -4.18 -13.59
CA CYS A 62 -13.77 -5.22 -14.26
C CYS A 62 -14.69 -6.39 -14.62
N LYS A 63 -14.82 -6.69 -15.92
CA LYS A 63 -15.73 -7.74 -16.41
C LYS A 63 -15.04 -9.08 -16.58
N THR A 64 -13.71 -9.09 -16.66
CA THR A 64 -12.89 -10.29 -16.84
C THR A 64 -11.76 -10.35 -15.81
N ASP A 65 -11.20 -11.54 -15.62
CA ASP A 65 -9.97 -11.74 -14.85
C ASP A 65 -8.83 -10.86 -15.32
N SER A 66 -8.69 -10.71 -16.64
CA SER A 66 -7.64 -9.90 -17.24
C SER A 66 -7.78 -8.43 -16.84
N ASP A 67 -9.01 -7.90 -16.87
CA ASP A 67 -9.29 -6.53 -16.43
C ASP A 67 -8.93 -6.35 -14.96
N LEU A 68 -9.34 -7.31 -14.11
CA LEU A 68 -9.05 -7.22 -12.68
C LEU A 68 -7.55 -7.36 -12.39
N ILE A 69 -6.83 -8.22 -13.10
CA ILE A 69 -5.37 -8.36 -12.97
C ILE A 69 -4.69 -7.04 -13.35
N GLN A 70 -5.09 -6.40 -14.46
CA GLN A 70 -4.52 -5.10 -14.85
C GLN A 70 -4.81 -4.02 -13.81
N HIS A 71 -6.05 -3.93 -13.32
CA HIS A 71 -6.43 -3.01 -12.26
C HIS A 71 -5.63 -3.26 -10.97
N PHE A 72 -5.48 -4.52 -10.58
CA PHE A 72 -4.70 -4.92 -9.40
C PHE A 72 -3.25 -4.48 -9.53
N LEU A 73 -2.59 -4.74 -10.65
CA LEU A 73 -1.20 -4.33 -10.89
C LEU A 73 -1.04 -2.81 -10.88
N TYR A 74 -2.01 -2.07 -11.42
CA TYR A 74 -2.03 -0.62 -11.35
C TYR A 74 -2.11 -0.13 -9.89
N ARG A 75 -3.04 -0.68 -9.09
CA ARG A 75 -3.19 -0.34 -7.67
C ARG A 75 -1.96 -0.73 -6.86
N TYR A 76 -1.36 -1.88 -7.14
CA TYR A 76 -0.12 -2.32 -6.51
C TYR A 76 0.99 -1.27 -6.69
N ARG A 77 1.26 -0.84 -7.92
CA ARG A 77 2.28 0.19 -8.22
C ARG A 77 1.97 1.53 -7.54
N MET A 78 0.70 1.90 -7.45
CA MET A 78 0.28 3.11 -6.76
C MET A 78 0.57 3.04 -5.26
N ILE A 79 0.25 1.91 -4.61
CA ILE A 79 0.51 1.68 -3.18
C ILE A 79 2.02 1.58 -2.92
N GLU A 80 2.77 0.89 -3.80
CA GLU A 80 4.23 0.80 -3.81
C GLU A 80 4.85 2.21 -3.83
N TYR A 81 4.44 3.05 -4.78
CA TYR A 81 4.91 4.43 -4.88
C TYR A 81 4.60 5.23 -3.60
N GLN A 82 3.38 5.10 -3.06
CA GLN A 82 3.01 5.78 -1.82
C GLN A 82 3.89 5.31 -0.64
N ALA A 83 4.18 4.01 -0.53
CA ALA A 83 5.05 3.47 0.51
C ALA A 83 6.48 4.05 0.42
N ILE A 84 7.03 4.18 -0.79
CA ILE A 84 8.35 4.81 -1.01
C ILE A 84 8.32 6.28 -0.58
N GLN A 85 7.27 7.02 -0.93
CA GLN A 85 7.16 8.43 -0.56
C GLN A 85 6.99 8.61 0.96
N ASP A 86 6.16 7.78 1.59
CA ASP A 86 5.98 7.78 3.04
C ASP A 86 7.32 7.50 3.76
N ALA A 87 8.09 6.51 3.28
CA ALA A 87 9.41 6.18 3.82
C ALA A 87 10.42 7.34 3.67
N LYS A 88 10.39 8.05 2.53
CA LYS A 88 11.21 9.25 2.31
C LYS A 88 10.83 10.38 3.28
N GLN A 89 9.53 10.60 3.48
CA GLN A 89 9.04 11.64 4.40
C GLN A 89 9.50 11.38 5.84
N ILE A 90 9.39 10.14 6.34
CA ILE A 90 9.87 9.76 7.68
C ILE A 90 11.35 10.13 7.85
N LYS A 91 12.20 9.84 6.86
CA LYS A 91 13.63 10.18 6.88
C LYS A 91 13.94 11.68 6.82
N THR A 92 13.02 12.51 6.34
CA THR A 92 13.17 13.98 6.30
C THR A 92 12.67 14.70 7.55
N ILE A 93 12.08 13.99 8.52
CA ILE A 93 11.65 14.55 9.81
C ILE A 93 12.78 14.71 10.89
N PRO A 94 14.11 14.47 10.70
CA PRO A 94 15.09 14.62 11.76
C PRO A 94 15.59 16.07 11.91
N TYR A 95 14.68 17.04 12.09
CA TYR A 95 15.06 18.42 12.47
C TYR A 95 13.97 19.23 13.19
N ALA A 96 12.68 18.93 13.00
CA ALA A 96 11.62 19.70 13.64
C ALA A 96 11.58 19.51 15.17
N ASP A 97 11.69 18.26 15.63
CA ASP A 97 11.64 17.95 17.07
C ASP A 97 12.91 18.41 17.81
N TYR A 98 14.08 18.34 17.15
CA TYR A 98 15.34 18.86 17.70
C TYR A 98 15.34 20.38 17.94
N LEU A 99 14.59 21.15 17.15
CA LEU A 99 14.41 22.59 17.35
C LEU A 99 13.51 22.93 18.54
N GLN A 100 12.59 22.03 18.89
CA GLN A 100 11.64 22.25 19.98
C GLN A 100 12.30 22.00 21.35
N THR A 101 13.17 21.00 21.45
CA THR A 101 13.93 20.70 22.70
C THR A 101 14.99 21.76 23.03
N GLN A 102 15.44 22.57 22.08
CA GLN A 102 16.39 23.67 22.33
C GLN A 102 15.73 24.97 22.83
N LYS A 103 14.40 25.02 22.93
CA LYS A 103 13.65 26.22 23.31
C LYS A 103 13.07 26.21 24.74
N GLU A 104 13.37 25.20 25.55
CA GLU A 104 13.15 25.25 26.99
C GLU A 104 14.48 25.53 27.71
N PRO A 105 14.84 26.80 27.99
CA PRO A 105 15.73 27.06 29.10
C PRO A 105 15.01 26.69 30.40
N ALA A 106 15.73 25.97 31.27
CA ALA A 106 15.33 25.71 32.64
C ALA A 106 14.97 27.04 33.33
N GLU A 107 13.72 27.17 33.78
CA GLU A 107 13.32 28.22 34.71
C GLU A 107 13.90 27.86 36.09
N GLU A 108 14.91 28.61 36.54
CA GLU A 108 15.33 28.74 37.94
C GLU A 108 14.34 29.61 38.74
#